data_AF-A0A453QZ28-F1
#
_entry.id   AF-A0A453QZ28-F1
#
_cell.length_a   1.000
_cell.length_b   1.000
_cell.length_c   1.000
_cell.angle_alpha   90.00
_cell.angle_beta   90.00
_cell.angle_gamma   90.00
#
_symmetry.space_group_name_H-M   'P 1'
#
loop_
_entity.id
_entity.type
_entity.pdbx_description
1 polymer ?
#
loop_
_entity_poly.entity_id
_entity_poly.type
_entity_poly.pdbx_seq_one_letter_code
_entity_poly.pdbx_strand_id
1 'polypeptide(L)'
;MVNLLESMHKCCLPSGVPSESASAYEKSLVHRIFGGRLRSQVKCTRCSHCSNTFDPFLDLSLDIGKATTLVRALQNFTEDELLDGGQKQYQCERCRQKVVAKKRFTIDRAPNVLTVHLKRFSPFRPREKIDKKVDFQPVLDLKPFMSDSKV
;
A
#
# COMPACT_ATOMS: atom_id res chain seq x y z
N MET A 1 -15.20 -1.78 9.23
CA MET A 1 -13.97 -1.94 10.02
C MET A 1 -13.15 -0.66 10.03
N VAL A 2 -12.76 -0.13 8.87
CA VAL A 2 -11.94 1.11 8.75
C VAL A 2 -12.54 2.29 9.51
N ASN A 3 -13.84 2.60 9.33
CA ASN A 3 -14.50 3.72 10.03
C ASN A 3 -14.41 3.63 11.56
N LEU A 4 -14.51 2.42 12.14
CA LEU A 4 -14.39 2.25 13.58
C LEU A 4 -12.96 2.55 14.05
N LEU A 5 -11.96 2.03 13.33
CA LEU A 5 -10.55 2.27 13.65
C LEU A 5 -10.18 3.76 13.47
N GLU A 6 -10.73 4.43 12.46
CA GLU A 6 -10.56 5.88 12.27
C GLU A 6 -11.20 6.70 13.40
N SER A 7 -12.41 6.35 13.82
CA SER A 7 -13.06 6.99 14.97
C SER A 7 -12.25 6.78 16.25
N MET A 8 -11.82 5.55 16.52
CA MET A 8 -10.96 5.24 17.67
C MET A 8 -9.63 6.00 17.60
N HIS A 9 -9.02 6.08 16.41
CA HIS A 9 -7.80 6.83 16.19
C HIS A 9 -7.99 8.30 16.59
N LYS A 10 -9.05 8.95 16.10
CA LYS A 10 -9.38 10.34 16.43
C LYS A 10 -9.63 10.53 17.93
N CYS A 11 -10.31 9.59 18.59
CA CYS A 11 -10.53 9.63 20.04
C CYS A 11 -9.25 9.46 20.87
N CYS A 12 -8.20 8.83 20.33
CA CYS A 12 -6.91 8.69 21.03
C CYS A 12 -6.03 9.95 20.96
N LEU A 13 -6.42 10.97 20.20
CA LEU A 13 -5.58 12.15 19.99
C LEU A 13 -5.88 13.25 21.00
N PRO A 14 -4.86 13.95 21.52
CA PRO A 14 -5.07 15.17 22.29
C PRO A 14 -5.80 16.23 21.46
N SER A 15 -6.59 17.06 22.14
CA SER A 15 -7.29 18.20 21.52
C SER A 15 -6.31 19.08 20.73
N GLY A 16 -6.66 19.40 19.48
CA GLY A 16 -5.87 20.25 18.60
C GLY A 16 -4.79 19.54 17.78
N VAL A 17 -4.58 18.23 17.95
CA VAL A 17 -3.67 17.46 17.08
C VAL A 17 -4.40 17.04 15.80
N PRO A 18 -3.89 17.40 14.60
CA PRO A 18 -4.46 16.92 13.34
C PRO A 18 -4.32 15.41 13.23
N SER A 19 -5.42 14.71 12.91
CA SER A 19 -5.44 13.25 12.78
C SER A 19 -4.56 12.71 11.65
N GLU A 20 -4.19 13.55 10.70
CA GLU A 20 -3.33 13.18 9.56
C GLU A 20 -1.86 13.51 9.78
N SER A 21 -1.49 13.99 10.97
CA SER A 21 -0.10 14.30 11.28
C SER A 21 0.72 13.02 11.58
N ALA A 22 2.01 13.03 11.22
CA ALA A 22 2.92 11.92 11.55
C ALA A 22 2.93 11.59 13.06
N SER A 23 2.92 12.62 13.91
CA SER A 23 2.82 12.50 15.37
C SER A 23 1.53 11.81 15.82
N ALA A 24 0.39 12.05 15.15
CA ALA A 24 -0.87 11.38 15.44
C ALA A 24 -0.80 9.87 15.16
N TYR A 25 -0.23 9.50 14.01
CA TYR A 25 -0.05 8.10 13.63
C TYR A 25 0.93 7.35 14.55
N GLU A 26 1.94 8.02 15.11
CA GLU A 26 2.87 7.39 16.04
C GLU A 26 2.27 7.19 17.44
N LYS A 27 1.45 8.14 17.91
CA LYS A 27 0.93 8.14 19.29
C LYS A 27 -0.37 7.37 19.44
N SER A 28 -1.16 7.23 18.38
CA SER A 28 -2.46 6.56 18.47
C SER A 28 -2.31 5.06 18.71
N LEU A 29 -3.04 4.55 19.72
CA LEU A 29 -3.10 3.11 20.00
C LEU A 29 -3.52 2.29 18.77
N VAL A 30 -4.46 2.82 17.97
CA VAL A 30 -4.90 2.17 16.73
C VAL A 30 -3.74 1.96 15.78
N HIS A 31 -2.94 2.99 15.52
CA HIS A 31 -1.81 2.90 14.60
C HIS A 31 -0.60 2.14 15.20
N ARG A 32 -0.49 2.04 16.52
CA ARG A 32 0.49 1.16 17.18
C ARG A 32 0.17 -0.32 17.00
N ILE A 33 -1.11 -0.68 16.87
CA ILE A 33 -1.53 -2.09 16.71
C ILE A 33 -1.71 -2.44 15.24
N PHE A 34 -2.56 -1.71 14.54
CA PHE A 34 -2.98 -1.99 13.16
C PHE A 34 -2.23 -1.16 12.11
N GLY A 35 -1.48 -0.13 12.54
CA GLY A 35 -0.86 0.84 11.64
C GLY A 35 0.46 0.38 11.05
N GLY A 36 0.46 0.11 9.75
CA GLY A 36 1.67 -0.07 8.96
C GLY A 36 2.06 1.20 8.19
N ARG A 37 3.13 1.09 7.40
CA ARG A 37 3.56 2.13 6.45
C ARG A 37 3.89 1.47 5.12
N LEU A 38 3.36 1.99 4.02
CA LEU A 38 3.73 1.63 2.66
C LEU A 38 4.84 2.57 2.17
N ARG A 39 5.71 2.06 1.31
CA ARG A 39 6.62 2.85 0.48
C ARG A 39 6.16 2.77 -0.98
N SER A 40 5.70 3.89 -1.53
CA SER A 40 5.49 4.09 -2.96
C SER A 40 6.77 4.62 -3.58
N GLN A 41 7.43 3.80 -4.39
CA GLN A 41 8.64 4.19 -5.11
C GLN A 41 8.34 4.42 -6.59
N VAL A 42 8.79 5.55 -7.14
CA VAL A 42 8.83 5.81 -8.57
C VAL A 42 10.28 5.90 -9.03
N LYS A 43 10.71 4.94 -9.85
CA LYS A 43 12.07 4.86 -10.39
C LYS A 43 12.07 5.26 -11.87
N CYS A 44 12.78 6.34 -12.20
CA CYS A 44 13.01 6.76 -13.57
C CYS A 44 13.83 5.69 -14.32
N THR A 45 13.36 5.23 -15.49
CA THR A 45 14.09 4.23 -16.28
C THR A 45 15.29 4.82 -17.04
N ARG A 46 15.35 6.14 -17.18
CA ARG A 46 16.43 6.84 -17.91
C ARG A 46 17.63 7.19 -17.03
N CYS A 47 17.41 7.72 -15.83
CA CYS A 47 18.48 8.17 -14.93
C CYS A 47 18.56 7.39 -13.61
N SER A 48 17.70 6.38 -13.42
CA SER A 48 17.63 5.57 -12.19
C SER A 48 17.33 6.33 -10.91
N HIS A 49 16.95 7.61 -10.98
CA HIS A 49 16.50 8.36 -9.80
C HIS A 49 15.22 7.77 -9.23
N CYS A 50 15.20 7.56 -7.91
CA CYS A 50 14.05 7.07 -7.17
C CYS A 50 13.43 8.21 -6.35
N SER A 51 12.13 8.40 -6.50
CA SER A 51 11.31 9.21 -5.59
C SER A 51 10.50 8.27 -4.72
N ASN A 52 10.55 8.45 -3.39
CA ASN A 52 9.85 7.61 -2.42
C ASN A 52 8.82 8.45 -1.65
N THR A 53 7.60 7.95 -1.55
CA THR A 53 6.55 8.49 -0.67
C THR A 53 6.18 7.41 0.34
N PHE A 54 5.93 7.82 1.59
CA PHE A 54 5.61 6.90 2.68
C PHE A 54 4.22 7.18 3.22
N ASP A 55 3.32 6.22 3.06
CA ASP A 55 1.90 6.39 3.36
C ASP A 55 1.49 5.45 4.50
N PRO A 56 0.84 5.95 5.56
CA PRO A 56 0.30 5.09 6.62
C PRO A 56 -0.85 4.23 6.07
N PHE A 57 -1.04 3.05 6.64
CA PHE A 57 -2.21 2.21 6.35
C PHE A 57 -2.71 1.47 7.58
N LEU A 58 -4.01 1.14 7.59
CA LEU A 58 -4.65 0.29 8.60
C LEU A 58 -5.08 -1.08 8.05
N ASP A 59 -5.18 -1.20 6.72
CA ASP A 59 -5.41 -2.45 6.02
C ASP A 59 -4.68 -2.47 4.67
N LEU A 60 -4.45 -3.68 4.15
CA LEU A 60 -4.05 -3.89 2.76
C LEU A 60 -5.24 -4.40 1.95
N SER A 61 -5.72 -3.56 1.05
CA SER A 61 -6.81 -3.89 0.13
C SER A 61 -6.26 -4.48 -1.17
N LEU A 62 -6.27 -5.81 -1.30
CA LEU A 62 -5.62 -6.57 -2.37
C LEU A 62 -6.57 -6.90 -3.52
N ASP A 63 -6.10 -6.68 -4.75
CA ASP A 63 -6.77 -7.18 -5.95
C ASP A 63 -6.61 -8.70 -6.04
N ILE A 64 -7.72 -9.40 -6.16
CA ILE A 64 -7.74 -10.86 -6.30
C ILE A 64 -8.16 -11.31 -7.69
N GLY A 65 -8.47 -10.43 -8.65
CA GLY A 65 -8.98 -10.79 -9.97
C GLY A 65 -8.10 -11.84 -10.66
N LYS A 66 -6.78 -11.66 -10.61
CA LYS A 66 -5.76 -12.57 -11.18
C LYS A 66 -4.99 -13.40 -10.14
N ALA A 67 -5.41 -13.42 -8.88
CA ALA A 67 -4.75 -14.18 -7.80
C ALA A 67 -5.67 -15.26 -7.22
N THR A 68 -5.13 -16.46 -6.99
CA THR A 68 -5.82 -17.59 -6.35
C THR A 68 -5.34 -17.83 -4.92
N THR A 69 -4.25 -17.18 -4.49
CA THR A 69 -3.70 -17.25 -3.14
C THR A 69 -3.43 -15.86 -2.59
N LEU A 70 -3.41 -15.71 -1.26
CA LEU A 70 -3.07 -14.45 -0.59
C LEU A 70 -1.65 -14.00 -0.93
N VAL A 71 -0.70 -14.94 -0.96
CA VAL A 71 0.69 -14.68 -1.35
C VAL A 71 0.76 -14.12 -2.77
N ARG A 72 0.00 -14.69 -3.72
CA ARG A 72 -0.05 -14.18 -5.09
C ARG A 72 -0.67 -12.79 -5.17
N ALA A 73 -1.69 -12.51 -4.36
CA ALA A 73 -2.30 -11.18 -4.30
C ALA A 73 -1.32 -10.13 -3.75
N LEU A 74 -0.51 -10.47 -2.74
CA LEU A 74 0.56 -9.61 -2.23
C LEU A 74 1.72 -9.43 -3.22
N GLN A 75 2.07 -10.47 -3.98
CA GLN A 75 3.03 -10.36 -5.08
C GLN A 75 2.54 -9.36 -6.12
N ASN A 76 1.31 -9.50 -6.60
CA ASN A 76 0.73 -8.56 -7.56
C ASN A 76 0.66 -7.13 -6.99
N PHE A 77 0.33 -6.98 -5.70
CA PHE A 77 0.28 -5.67 -5.03
C PHE A 77 1.65 -4.99 -4.96
N THR A 78 2.73 -5.78 -4.86
CA THR A 78 4.11 -5.28 -4.75
C THR A 78 4.91 -5.37 -6.05
N GLU A 79 4.26 -5.68 -7.16
CA GLU A 79 4.87 -5.78 -8.49
C GLU A 79 5.18 -4.38 -9.06
N ASP A 80 6.20 -4.29 -9.93
CA ASP A 80 6.50 -3.08 -10.67
C ASP A 80 5.39 -2.80 -11.71
N GLU A 81 4.77 -1.63 -11.63
CA GLU A 81 3.89 -1.08 -12.66
C GLU A 81 4.69 -0.11 -13.56
N LEU A 82 4.58 -0.27 -14.88
CA LEU A 82 5.15 0.69 -15.83
C LEU A 82 4.23 1.91 -16.00
N LEU A 83 4.81 3.09 -15.86
CA LEU A 83 4.17 4.37 -16.16
C LEU A 83 4.57 4.81 -17.58
N ASP A 84 4.03 4.14 -18.60
CA ASP A 84 4.40 4.28 -20.01
C ASP A 84 3.30 4.90 -20.91
N GLY A 85 2.05 4.90 -20.46
CA GLY A 85 0.87 5.29 -21.25
C GLY A 85 0.63 6.79 -21.45
N GLY A 86 1.51 7.48 -22.20
CA GLY A 86 1.26 8.83 -22.72
C GLY A 86 1.10 9.90 -21.64
N GLN A 87 -0.14 10.34 -21.33
CA GLN A 87 -0.40 11.32 -20.26
C GLN A 87 0.00 10.81 -18.85
N LYS A 88 0.20 9.50 -18.67
CA LYS A 88 0.69 8.89 -17.42
C LYS A 88 2.21 8.88 -17.27
N GLN A 89 2.96 9.47 -18.20
CA GLN A 89 4.41 9.54 -18.08
C GLN A 89 4.82 10.38 -16.86
N TYR A 90 5.76 9.83 -16.09
CA TYR A 90 6.30 10.49 -14.92
C TYR A 90 7.22 11.65 -15.34
N GLN A 91 7.01 12.83 -14.77
CA GLN A 91 7.93 13.95 -14.94
C GLN A 91 9.08 13.81 -13.94
N CYS A 92 10.25 13.38 -14.43
CA CYS A 92 11.39 13.16 -13.57
C CYS A 92 12.02 14.49 -13.14
N GLU A 93 12.21 14.69 -11.84
CA GLU A 93 12.83 15.89 -11.26
C GLU A 93 14.28 16.10 -11.71
N ARG A 94 15.03 15.01 -11.90
CA ARG A 94 16.43 15.07 -12.39
C ARG A 94 16.52 15.27 -13.90
N CYS A 95 15.72 14.56 -14.69
CA CYS A 95 15.75 14.71 -16.15
C CYS A 95 15.00 15.95 -16.63
N ARG A 96 14.11 16.51 -15.80
CA ARG A 96 13.19 17.61 -16.11
C ARG A 96 12.32 17.37 -17.35
N GLN A 97 12.00 16.11 -17.64
CA GLN A 97 11.18 15.70 -18.79
C GLN A 97 10.28 14.53 -18.42
N LYS A 98 9.25 14.31 -19.23
CA LYS A 98 8.39 13.13 -19.15
C LYS A 98 9.18 11.90 -19.60
N VAL A 99 9.15 10.86 -18.78
CA VAL A 99 9.85 9.60 -18.99
C VAL A 99 8.96 8.43 -18.61
N VAL A 100 9.29 7.27 -19.16
CA VAL A 100 8.82 6.01 -18.60
C VAL A 100 9.45 5.85 -17.21
N ALA A 101 8.64 5.44 -16.23
CA ALA A 101 9.10 5.13 -14.89
C ALA A 101 8.47 3.82 -14.42
N LYS A 102 9.11 3.18 -13.44
CA LYS A 102 8.55 2.04 -12.73
C LYS A 102 7.99 2.53 -11.40
N LYS A 103 6.72 2.25 -11.13
CA LYS A 103 6.09 2.49 -9.84
C LYS A 103 5.95 1.18 -9.09
N ARG A 104 6.29 1.16 -7.81
CA ARG A 104 6.17 -0.04 -6.96
C ARG A 104 5.69 0.35 -5.58
N PHE A 105 4.77 -0.44 -5.02
CA PHE A 105 4.43 -0.39 -3.59
C PHE A 105 5.15 -1.50 -2.84
N THR A 106 5.64 -1.19 -1.65
CA THR A 106 6.26 -2.17 -0.73
C THR A 106 5.81 -1.86 0.70
N ILE A 107 5.80 -2.85 1.57
CA ILE A 107 5.54 -2.61 3.00
C ILE A 107 6.83 -2.06 3.61
N ASP A 108 6.80 -0.85 4.12
CA ASP A 108 7.96 -0.23 4.77
C ASP A 108 8.03 -0.56 6.26
N ARG A 109 6.87 -0.52 6.92
CA ARG A 109 6.71 -0.94 8.31
C ARG A 109 5.51 -1.86 8.42
N ALA A 110 5.72 -3.08 8.87
CA ALA A 110 4.64 -4.01 9.13
C ALA A 110 3.89 -3.61 10.43
N PRO A 111 2.55 -3.77 10.46
CA PRO A 111 1.77 -3.61 11.69
C PRO A 111 1.93 -4.84 12.61
N ASN A 112 1.59 -4.70 13.89
CA ASN A 112 1.51 -5.84 14.81
C ASN A 112 0.33 -6.76 14.48
N VAL A 113 -0.77 -6.18 14.01
CA VAL A 113 -1.94 -6.91 13.50
C VAL A 113 -2.23 -6.44 12.09
N LEU A 114 -1.96 -7.30 11.11
CA LEU A 114 -2.24 -7.01 9.70
C LEU A 114 -3.69 -7.33 9.36
N THR A 115 -4.43 -6.31 8.92
CA THR A 115 -5.75 -6.49 8.30
C THR A 115 -5.60 -6.59 6.79
N VAL A 116 -6.17 -7.63 6.18
CA VAL A 116 -6.20 -7.80 4.72
C VAL A 116 -7.64 -7.79 4.24
N HIS A 117 -7.93 -6.90 3.29
CA HIS A 117 -9.19 -6.85 2.58
C HIS A 117 -9.01 -7.43 1.17
N LEU A 118 -9.72 -8.52 0.87
CA LEU A 118 -9.76 -9.09 -0.48
C LEU A 118 -10.83 -8.35 -1.31
N LYS A 119 -10.40 -7.60 -2.34
CA LYS A 119 -11.31 -6.85 -3.22
C LYS A 119 -12.13 -7.82 -4.10
N ARG A 120 -13.26 -8.28 -3.58
CA ARG A 120 -14.19 -9.19 -4.30
C ARG A 120 -15.11 -8.47 -5.28
N PHE A 121 -15.07 -7.14 -5.32
CA PHE A 121 -15.88 -6.33 -6.22
C PHE A 121 -14.94 -5.46 -7.06
N SER A 122 -15.14 -5.50 -8.38
CA SER A 122 -14.37 -4.70 -9.32
C SER A 122 -15.20 -3.52 -9.81
N PRO A 123 -14.63 -2.30 -9.94
CA PRO A 123 -15.34 -1.17 -10.52
C PRO A 123 -15.74 -1.42 -11.98
N PHE A 124 -15.03 -2.30 -12.69
CA PHE A 124 -15.35 -2.69 -14.07
C PHE A 124 -16.55 -3.64 -14.15
N ARG A 125 -16.85 -4.38 -13.07
CA ARG A 125 -17.98 -5.30 -12.97
C ARG A 125 -18.63 -5.19 -11.59
N PRO A 126 -19.29 -4.06 -11.28
CA PRO A 126 -19.75 -3.75 -9.92
C PRO A 126 -20.85 -4.69 -9.40
N ARG A 127 -21.53 -5.40 -10.30
CA ARG A 127 -22.60 -6.35 -9.96
C ARG A 127 -22.13 -7.79 -9.82
N GLU A 128 -20.87 -8.09 -10.15
CA GLU A 128 -20.34 -9.45 -10.12
C GLU A 128 -19.38 -9.61 -8.93
N LYS A 129 -19.77 -10.44 -7.97
CA LYS A 129 -18.91 -10.81 -6.86
C LYS A 129 -17.91 -11.86 -7.34
N ILE A 130 -16.63 -11.63 -7.06
CA ILE A 130 -15.58 -12.63 -7.25
C ILE A 130 -15.75 -13.67 -6.14
N ASP A 131 -16.46 -14.76 -6.42
CA ASP A 131 -16.72 -15.86 -5.47
C ASP A 131 -15.67 -16.97 -5.49
N LYS A 132 -14.62 -16.84 -6.31
CA LYS A 132 -13.54 -17.82 -6.33
C LYS A 132 -12.87 -17.96 -4.95
N LYS A 133 -12.44 -19.18 -4.66
CA LYS A 133 -11.62 -19.48 -3.48
C LYS A 133 -10.29 -18.72 -3.58
N VAL A 134 -9.88 -18.11 -2.48
CA VAL A 134 -8.55 -17.54 -2.30
C VAL A 134 -7.91 -18.30 -1.15
N ASP A 135 -6.86 -19.05 -1.45
CA ASP A 135 -6.15 -19.84 -0.44
C ASP A 135 -5.24 -18.94 0.41
N PHE A 136 -5.24 -19.15 1.72
CA PHE A 136 -4.36 -18.46 2.65
C PHE A 136 -3.87 -19.46 3.69
N GLN A 137 -2.57 -19.40 3.97
CA GLN A 137 -1.91 -20.28 4.93
C GLN A 137 -2.06 -19.72 6.36
N PRO A 138 -1.97 -20.56 7.41
CA PRO A 138 -2.01 -20.10 8.79
C PRO A 138 -0.86 -19.14 9.14
N VAL A 139 0.26 -19.27 8.43
CA VAL A 139 1.46 -18.43 8.58
C VAL A 139 1.72 -17.70 7.27
N LEU A 140 1.93 -16.39 7.36
CA LEU A 140 2.27 -15.52 6.24
C LEU A 140 3.63 -14.86 6.50
N ASP A 141 4.62 -15.13 5.65
CA ASP A 141 5.88 -14.38 5.67
C ASP A 141 5.72 -13.08 4.87
N LEU A 142 5.91 -11.94 5.55
CA LEU A 142 5.86 -10.62 4.92
C LEU A 142 7.19 -10.18 4.32
N LYS A 143 8.32 -10.81 4.68
CA LYS A 143 9.66 -10.39 4.24
C LYS A 143 9.78 -10.17 2.73
N PRO A 144 9.22 -11.03 1.85
CA PRO A 144 9.32 -10.82 0.40
C PRO A 144 8.61 -9.57 -0.12
N PHE A 145 7.70 -9.01 0.67
CA PHE A 145 6.87 -7.85 0.33
C PHE A 145 7.35 -6.56 1.03
N MET A 146 8.37 -6.67 1.89
CA MET A 146 8.96 -5.55 2.58
C MET A 146 9.84 -4.71 1.65
N SER A 147 9.99 -3.43 1.96
CA SER A 147 10.99 -2.56 1.34
C SER A 147 12.41 -3.06 1.68
N ASP A 148 13.33 -2.94 0.73
CA ASP A 148 14.75 -3.14 1.04
C ASP A 148 15.19 -2.12 2.10
N SER A 149 15.88 -2.58 3.13
CA SER A 149 16.44 -1.75 4.21
C SER A 149 17.60 -0.84 3.77
N LYS A 150 17.85 -0.69 2.47
CA LYS A 150 18.93 0.14 1.94
C LYS A 150 18.46 1.59 1.75
N VAL A 151 18.74 2.40 2.78
CA VAL A 151 19.34 3.73 2.60
C VAL A 151 20.77 3.63 3.10
#